data_AF-A1RSD3-F1
#
_entry.id   AF-A1RSD3-F1
#
_cell.length_a   1.000
_cell.length_b   1.000
_cell.length_c   1.000
_cell.angle_alpha   90.00
_cell.angle_beta   90.00
_cell.angle_gamma   90.00
#
_symmetry.space_group_name_H-M   'P 1'
#
loop_
_entity.id
_entity.type
_entity.pdbx_description
1 polymer ?
#
loop_
_entity_poly.entity_id
_entity_poly.type
_entity_poly.pdbx_seq_one_letter_code
_entity_poly.pdbx_strand_id
1 'polypeptide(L)'
;MDRVAIYIRNLEEALNSLILRDQAYKYIVDLAQAYLKDSKYYYSIGDRETALATVSYAEGLLDALKLIGIADFVWKKPSEIKNNKVVMVAGTFEILHPGHLLYLREAWKLGYVTAVVSSDENAERTKKRKIIIPQQQRAEILSSIYYVHKTVEGKPGNIFDIFYEVKPDIVLLGPNQNISEDVVKQEAKKRGVDVEIIRLPELYKCELCSTTKIIEKIIASFSQCR
;
A
#
# COMPACT_ATOMS: atom_id res chain seq x y z
N MET A 1 -2.06 11.55 -1.69
CA MET A 1 -0.76 12.11 -1.27
C MET A 1 0.34 11.34 -1.98
N ASP A 2 1.22 12.03 -2.71
CA ASP A 2 2.39 11.40 -3.34
C ASP A 2 3.52 11.16 -2.31
N ARG A 3 4.64 10.59 -2.76
CA ARG A 3 5.76 10.25 -1.89
C ARG A 3 6.30 11.48 -1.15
N VAL A 4 6.60 12.56 -1.86
CA VAL A 4 7.26 13.74 -1.28
C VAL A 4 6.37 14.37 -0.20
N ALA A 5 5.07 14.45 -0.42
CA ALA A 5 4.16 14.97 0.60
C ALA A 5 4.10 14.10 1.87
N ILE A 6 4.33 12.79 1.78
CA ILE A 6 4.43 11.94 2.97
C ILE A 6 5.66 12.32 3.78
N TYR A 7 6.83 12.48 3.15
CA TYR A 7 8.05 12.90 3.85
C TYR A 7 7.87 14.27 4.51
N ILE A 8 7.31 15.24 3.78
CA ILE A 8 7.02 16.58 4.29
C ILE A 8 6.15 16.52 5.55
N ARG A 9 5.06 15.74 5.50
CA ARG A 9 4.14 15.61 6.62
C ARG A 9 4.75 14.82 7.78
N ASN A 10 5.55 13.80 7.50
CA ASN A 10 6.25 13.04 8.53
C ASN A 10 7.27 13.92 9.28
N LEU A 11 8.04 14.73 8.55
CA LEU A 11 8.96 15.70 9.12
C LEU A 11 8.23 16.74 9.98
N GLU A 12 7.09 17.24 9.51
CA GLU A 12 6.25 18.14 10.30
C GLU A 12 5.77 17.48 11.60
N GLU A 13 5.30 16.23 11.55
CA GLU A 13 4.89 15.51 12.75
C GLU A 13 6.05 15.20 13.70
N ALA A 14 7.23 14.84 13.17
CA ALA A 14 8.43 14.63 13.96
C ALA A 14 8.86 15.90 14.69
N LEU A 15 8.92 17.03 13.99
CA LEU A 15 9.23 18.35 14.58
C LEU A 15 8.21 18.77 15.64
N ASN A 16 6.92 18.48 15.43
CA ASN A 16 5.88 18.77 16.42
C ASN A 16 6.01 17.91 17.68
N SER A 17 6.52 16.68 17.56
CA SER A 17 6.77 15.77 18.67
C SER A 17 8.16 15.92 19.31
N LEU A 18 8.99 16.83 18.79
CA LEU A 18 10.40 16.90 19.14
C LEU A 18 10.61 17.43 20.56
N ILE A 19 11.38 16.67 21.32
CA ILE A 19 11.88 17.03 22.65
C ILE A 19 13.38 17.27 22.52
N LEU A 20 13.79 18.52 22.67
CA LEU A 20 15.20 18.91 22.66
C LEU A 20 15.74 18.93 24.09
N ARG A 21 16.77 18.13 24.37
CA ARG A 21 17.38 17.98 25.70
C ARG A 21 18.45 19.03 25.98
N ASP A 22 19.11 19.54 24.93
CA ASP A 22 20.14 20.58 25.02
C ASP A 22 19.84 21.75 24.08
N GLN A 23 19.63 22.94 24.66
CA GLN A 23 19.30 24.16 23.93
C GLN A 23 20.46 24.70 23.09
N ALA A 24 21.70 24.28 23.32
CA ALA A 24 22.84 24.64 22.47
C ALA A 24 22.63 24.21 21.00
N TYR A 25 21.83 23.17 20.77
CA TYR A 25 21.54 22.63 19.44
C TYR A 25 20.25 23.18 18.81
N LYS A 26 19.59 24.15 19.47
CA LYS A 26 18.33 24.74 18.98
C LYS A 26 18.44 25.24 17.53
N TYR A 27 19.57 25.83 17.17
CA TYR A 27 19.82 26.31 15.81
C TYR A 27 19.68 25.21 14.73
N ILE A 28 20.07 23.97 15.02
CA ILE A 28 19.94 22.85 14.08
C ILE A 28 18.47 22.47 13.88
N VAL A 29 17.67 22.54 14.95
CA VAL A 29 16.21 22.33 14.87
C VAL A 29 15.55 23.45 14.06
N ASP A 30 15.92 24.71 14.31
CA ASP A 30 15.42 25.86 13.56
C ASP A 30 15.80 25.76 12.07
N LEU A 31 17.00 25.26 11.76
CA LEU A 31 17.44 24.99 10.39
C LEU A 31 16.60 23.88 9.73
N ALA A 32 16.32 22.78 10.44
CA ALA A 32 15.43 21.72 9.94
C ALA A 32 14.01 22.25 9.67
N GLN A 33 13.49 23.16 10.50
CA GLN A 33 12.21 23.84 10.26
C GLN A 33 12.24 24.73 9.01
N ALA A 34 13.34 25.44 8.76
CA ALA A 34 13.52 26.24 7.55
C ALA A 34 13.48 25.36 6.29
N TYR A 35 14.21 24.24 6.29
CA TYR A 35 14.19 23.29 5.18
C TYR A 35 12.82 22.61 4.99
N LEU A 36 12.06 22.35 6.06
CA LEU A 36 10.66 21.90 5.93
C LEU A 36 9.81 22.96 5.20
N LYS A 37 9.98 24.25 5.54
CA LYS A 37 9.26 25.35 4.87
C LYS A 37 9.61 25.42 3.39
N ASP A 38 10.89 25.30 3.06
CA ASP A 38 11.36 25.28 1.67
C ASP A 38 10.80 24.08 0.91
N SER A 39 10.82 22.89 1.51
CA SER A 39 10.24 21.69 0.91
C SER A 39 8.75 21.85 0.61
N LYS A 40 7.98 22.44 1.54
CA LYS A 40 6.57 22.78 1.32
C LYS A 40 6.38 23.77 0.16
N TYR A 41 7.25 24.76 0.05
CA TYR A 41 7.24 25.73 -1.06
C TYR A 41 7.51 25.05 -2.41
N TYR A 42 8.62 24.33 -2.56
CA TYR A 42 8.96 23.65 -3.80
C TYR A 42 7.89 22.62 -4.19
N TYR A 43 7.34 21.91 -3.20
CA TYR A 43 6.21 21.01 -3.41
C TYR A 43 4.98 21.75 -3.96
N SER A 44 4.66 22.94 -3.45
CA SER A 44 3.49 23.72 -3.89
C SER A 44 3.58 24.20 -5.34
N ILE A 45 4.80 24.46 -5.84
CA ILE A 45 5.04 24.87 -7.23
C ILE A 45 5.30 23.70 -8.18
N GLY A 46 5.23 22.46 -7.67
CA GLY A 46 5.37 21.24 -8.47
C GLY A 46 6.80 20.71 -8.61
N ASP A 47 7.81 21.37 -8.04
CA ASP A 47 9.20 20.88 -8.02
C ASP A 47 9.36 19.79 -6.96
N ARG A 48 9.12 18.54 -7.37
CA ARG A 48 9.18 17.37 -6.49
C ARG A 48 10.60 16.97 -6.11
N GLU A 49 11.57 17.24 -6.97
CA GLU A 49 12.97 16.83 -6.79
C GLU A 49 13.63 17.70 -5.72
N THR A 50 13.51 19.03 -5.86
CA THR A 50 14.03 19.97 -4.86
C THR A 50 13.27 19.84 -3.54
N ALA A 51 11.95 19.62 -3.57
CA ALA A 51 11.18 19.35 -2.37
C ALA A 51 11.66 18.09 -1.64
N LEU A 52 11.98 17.01 -2.36
CA LEU A 52 12.52 15.79 -1.76
C LEU A 52 13.92 16.01 -1.19
N ALA A 53 14.80 16.70 -1.92
CA ALA A 53 16.16 17.00 -1.45
C ALA A 53 16.16 17.81 -0.14
N THR A 54 15.32 18.84 -0.07
CA THR A 54 15.18 19.72 1.11
C THR A 54 14.61 18.98 2.31
N VAL A 55 13.54 18.17 2.15
CA VAL A 55 12.98 17.40 3.28
C VAL A 55 13.95 16.33 3.78
N SER A 56 14.65 15.62 2.89
CA SER A 56 15.63 14.61 3.29
C SER A 56 16.83 15.21 4.03
N TYR A 57 17.25 16.43 3.66
CA TYR A 57 18.29 17.13 4.42
C TYR A 57 17.83 17.42 5.86
N ALA A 58 16.61 17.90 6.03
CA ALA A 58 16.04 18.18 7.34
C ALA A 58 15.84 16.91 8.19
N GLU A 59 15.39 15.81 7.60
CA GLU A 59 15.33 14.50 8.29
C GLU A 59 16.72 14.10 8.82
N GLY A 60 17.76 14.22 7.99
CA GLY A 60 19.13 13.90 8.37
C GLY A 60 19.65 14.76 9.54
N LEU A 61 19.30 16.05 9.61
CA LEU A 61 19.63 16.89 10.75
C LEU A 61 18.98 16.38 12.05
N LEU A 62 17.70 16.03 12.01
CA LEU A 62 16.98 15.53 13.17
C LEU A 62 17.50 14.14 13.59
N ASP A 63 17.73 13.25 12.63
CA ASP A 63 18.31 11.93 12.89
C ASP A 63 19.67 12.05 13.57
N ALA A 64 20.52 12.96 13.10
CA ALA A 64 21.80 13.22 13.75
C ALA A 64 21.62 13.64 15.22
N LEU A 65 20.71 14.57 15.51
CA LEU A 65 20.41 15.00 16.89
C LEU A 65 19.88 13.86 17.76
N LYS A 66 19.06 12.97 17.20
CA LYS A 66 18.53 11.80 17.90
C LYS A 66 19.62 10.76 18.17
N LEU A 67 20.49 10.51 17.19
CA LEU A 67 21.61 9.56 17.28
C LEU A 67 22.60 9.96 18.38
N ILE A 68 22.89 11.26 18.52
CA ILE A 68 23.76 11.75 19.61
C ILE A 68 23.02 11.90 20.95
N GLY A 69 21.75 11.51 21.03
CA GLY A 69 20.95 11.52 22.25
C GLY A 69 20.50 12.91 22.71
N ILE A 70 20.62 13.93 21.87
CA ILE A 70 20.28 15.33 22.20
C ILE A 70 18.81 15.65 21.90
N ALA A 71 18.19 14.94 20.96
CA ALA A 71 16.76 15.05 20.67
C ALA A 71 16.05 13.70 20.80
N ASP A 72 14.75 13.77 21.05
CA ASP A 72 13.84 12.63 20.89
C ASP A 72 12.59 13.06 20.12
N PHE A 73 12.08 12.19 19.27
CA PHE A 73 10.90 12.40 18.41
C PHE A 73 10.52 11.07 17.78
N VAL A 74 9.34 10.98 17.16
CA VAL A 74 8.87 9.74 16.54
C VAL A 74 8.76 9.91 15.03
N TRP A 75 9.49 9.09 14.29
CA TRP A 75 9.19 8.86 12.87
C TRP A 75 8.00 7.93 12.76
N LYS A 76 6.93 8.42 12.16
CA LYS A 76 5.82 7.56 11.81
C LYS A 76 6.11 6.83 10.51
N LYS A 77 5.54 5.65 10.34
CA LYS A 77 5.60 4.92 9.07
C LYS A 77 4.89 5.76 8.00
N PRO A 78 5.31 5.68 6.73
CA PRO A 78 4.67 6.40 5.62
C PRO A 78 3.16 6.27 5.56
N SER A 79 2.61 5.17 6.07
CA SER A 79 1.18 4.92 6.13
C SER A 79 0.45 5.54 7.30
N GLU A 80 1.11 5.73 8.45
CA GLU A 80 0.58 6.49 9.59
C GLU A 80 0.45 7.98 9.30
N ILE A 81 1.23 8.45 8.32
CA ILE A 81 1.18 9.80 7.78
C ILE A 81 0.16 9.91 6.64
N LYS A 82 -0.09 8.80 5.96
CA LYS A 82 -1.14 8.68 4.96
C LYS A 82 -2.49 8.59 5.68
N ASN A 83 -3.56 8.73 4.91
CA ASN A 83 -4.92 8.54 5.40
C ASN A 83 -5.02 7.26 6.25
N ASN A 84 -5.43 7.36 7.52
CA ASN A 84 -5.52 6.22 8.46
C ASN A 84 -6.54 5.15 8.04
N LYS A 85 -7.26 5.36 6.94
CA LYS A 85 -8.20 4.41 6.37
C LYS A 85 -7.52 3.08 6.01
N VAL A 86 -8.08 1.98 6.49
CA VAL A 86 -7.75 0.62 6.08
C VAL A 86 -8.36 0.36 4.71
N VAL A 87 -7.50 0.06 3.74
CA VAL A 87 -7.88 -0.23 2.35
C VAL A 87 -7.75 -1.73 2.13
N MET A 88 -8.87 -2.42 1.98
CA MET A 88 -8.88 -3.83 1.63
C MET A 88 -8.81 -4.00 0.12
N VAL A 89 -7.86 -4.83 -0.32
CA VAL A 89 -7.83 -5.41 -1.66
C VAL A 89 -7.93 -6.92 -1.53
N ALA A 90 -8.65 -7.57 -2.43
CA ALA A 90 -8.78 -9.03 -2.44
C ALA A 90 -8.43 -9.61 -3.81
N GLY A 91 -7.78 -10.76 -3.83
CA GLY A 91 -7.43 -11.44 -5.08
C GLY A 91 -6.70 -12.76 -4.87
N THR A 92 -6.50 -13.49 -5.97
CA THR A 92 -5.69 -14.71 -5.94
C THR A 92 -4.20 -14.40 -5.84
N PHE A 93 -3.69 -13.38 -6.54
CA PHE A 93 -2.25 -13.01 -6.49
C PHE A 93 -1.29 -14.19 -6.71
N GLU A 94 -1.59 -15.06 -7.68
CA GLU A 94 -0.83 -16.30 -7.91
C GLU A 94 0.56 -16.05 -8.47
N ILE A 95 0.65 -15.54 -9.70
CA ILE A 95 1.91 -15.05 -10.26
C ILE A 95 1.82 -13.54 -10.31
N LEU A 96 2.68 -12.85 -9.56
CA LEU A 96 2.73 -11.40 -9.57
C LEU A 96 3.19 -10.87 -10.93
N HIS A 97 2.59 -9.76 -11.35
CA HIS A 97 2.83 -9.14 -12.65
C HIS A 97 2.47 -7.65 -12.58
N PRO A 98 2.80 -6.82 -13.59
CA PRO A 98 2.59 -5.37 -13.54
C PRO A 98 1.14 -4.96 -13.23
N GLY A 99 0.16 -5.72 -13.70
CA GLY A 99 -1.26 -5.50 -13.34
C GLY A 99 -1.54 -5.54 -11.82
N HIS A 100 -0.94 -6.49 -11.08
CA HIS A 100 -1.06 -6.54 -9.62
C HIS A 100 -0.35 -5.36 -8.96
N LEU A 101 0.85 -4.99 -9.44
CA LEU A 101 1.58 -3.85 -8.89
C LEU A 101 0.81 -2.54 -9.08
N LEU A 102 0.17 -2.31 -10.24
CA LEU A 102 -0.68 -1.14 -10.41
C LEU A 102 -1.84 -1.15 -9.42
N TYR A 103 -2.56 -2.27 -9.30
CA TYR A 103 -3.70 -2.39 -8.40
C TYR A 103 -3.33 -2.09 -6.93
N LEU A 104 -2.22 -2.67 -6.45
CA LEU A 104 -1.71 -2.42 -5.11
C LEU A 104 -1.21 -0.98 -4.94
N ARG A 105 -0.58 -0.40 -5.96
CA ARG A 105 -0.13 0.99 -5.93
C ARG A 105 -1.30 1.99 -5.88
N GLU A 106 -2.40 1.71 -6.57
CA GLU A 106 -3.60 2.54 -6.45
C GLU A 106 -4.24 2.39 -5.07
N ALA A 107 -4.33 1.18 -4.53
CA ALA A 107 -4.77 0.96 -3.15
C ALA A 107 -3.91 1.73 -2.14
N TRP A 108 -2.59 1.71 -2.35
CA TRP A 108 -1.63 2.43 -1.52
C TRP A 108 -1.90 3.91 -1.45
N LYS A 109 -2.41 4.54 -2.52
CA LYS A 109 -2.75 5.98 -2.51
C LYS A 109 -3.91 6.32 -1.58
N LEU A 110 -4.79 5.35 -1.31
CA LEU A 110 -6.02 5.51 -0.55
C LEU A 110 -5.82 5.37 0.97
N GLY A 111 -4.79 4.64 1.41
CA GLY A 111 -4.51 4.39 2.84
C GLY A 111 -3.71 3.12 3.10
N TYR A 112 -3.98 2.47 4.22
CA TYR A 112 -3.31 1.25 4.69
C TYR A 112 -3.80 0.00 3.97
N VAL A 113 -3.03 -0.45 2.98
CA VAL A 113 -3.37 -1.65 2.21
C VAL A 113 -3.28 -2.93 3.05
N THR A 114 -4.44 -3.55 3.29
CA THR A 114 -4.58 -4.93 3.75
C THR A 114 -4.97 -5.80 2.56
N ALA A 115 -4.07 -6.70 2.15
CA ALA A 115 -4.27 -7.56 1.00
C ALA A 115 -4.78 -8.95 1.42
N VAL A 116 -6.02 -9.25 1.06
CA VAL A 116 -6.67 -10.54 1.29
C VAL A 116 -6.33 -11.49 0.15
N VAL A 117 -5.63 -12.57 0.49
CA VAL A 117 -5.21 -13.61 -0.44
C VAL A 117 -6.25 -14.72 -0.43
N SER A 118 -6.98 -14.91 -1.53
CA SER A 118 -8.03 -15.93 -1.61
C SER A 118 -7.50 -17.33 -1.25
N SER A 119 -8.29 -18.14 -0.56
CA SER A 119 -7.97 -19.56 -0.33
C SER A 119 -7.80 -20.30 -1.64
N ASP A 120 -7.02 -21.39 -1.62
CA ASP A 120 -6.82 -22.23 -2.80
C ASP A 120 -8.17 -22.72 -3.34
N GLU A 121 -9.06 -23.23 -2.48
CA GLU A 121 -10.40 -23.67 -2.87
C GLU A 121 -11.22 -22.57 -3.58
N ASN A 122 -11.29 -21.37 -3.00
CA ASN A 122 -12.06 -20.28 -3.59
C ASN A 122 -11.45 -19.79 -4.90
N ALA A 123 -10.12 -19.76 -4.97
CA ALA A 123 -9.40 -19.39 -6.17
C ALA A 123 -9.59 -20.43 -7.29
N GLU A 124 -9.54 -21.72 -6.98
CA GLU A 124 -9.81 -22.81 -7.92
C GLU A 124 -11.24 -22.75 -8.46
N ARG A 125 -12.22 -22.55 -7.57
CA ARG A 125 -13.64 -22.39 -7.94
C ARG A 125 -13.85 -21.20 -8.88
N THR A 126 -13.19 -20.08 -8.60
CA THR A 126 -13.33 -18.85 -9.40
C THR A 126 -12.63 -18.98 -10.76
N LYS A 127 -11.41 -19.54 -10.77
CA LYS A 127 -10.59 -19.66 -11.99
C LYS A 127 -10.92 -20.91 -12.82
N LYS A 128 -11.72 -21.84 -12.29
CA LYS A 128 -12.05 -23.13 -12.91
C LYS A 128 -10.82 -23.96 -13.31
N ARG A 129 -9.75 -23.85 -12.51
CA ARG A 129 -8.52 -24.64 -12.67
C ARG A 129 -7.80 -24.78 -11.34
N LYS A 130 -6.88 -25.74 -11.25
CA LYS A 130 -5.98 -25.87 -10.11
C LYS A 130 -5.09 -24.63 -9.96
N ILE A 131 -4.88 -24.23 -8.71
CA ILE A 131 -3.93 -23.17 -8.36
C ILE A 131 -2.54 -23.81 -8.25
N ILE A 132 -1.56 -23.15 -8.85
CA ILE A 132 -0.18 -23.65 -8.94
C ILE A 132 0.59 -23.34 -7.66
N ILE A 133 0.43 -22.12 -7.14
CA ILE A 133 1.15 -21.62 -5.97
C ILE A 133 0.18 -21.59 -4.76
N PRO A 134 0.42 -22.39 -3.71
CA PRO A 134 -0.46 -22.44 -2.54
C PRO A 134 -0.64 -21.09 -1.84
N GLN A 135 -1.77 -20.93 -1.15
CA GLN A 135 -2.16 -19.68 -0.49
C GLN A 135 -1.06 -19.04 0.37
N GLN A 136 -0.40 -19.85 1.20
CA GLN A 136 0.61 -19.38 2.13
C GLN A 136 1.80 -18.73 1.38
N GLN A 137 2.27 -19.35 0.30
CA GLN A 137 3.37 -18.82 -0.52
C GLN A 137 2.95 -17.53 -1.24
N ARG A 138 1.70 -17.47 -1.74
CA ARG A 138 1.16 -16.25 -2.34
C ARG A 138 1.12 -15.10 -1.34
N ALA A 139 0.71 -15.37 -0.09
CA ALA A 139 0.68 -14.39 0.99
C ALA A 139 2.10 -13.93 1.38
N GLU A 140 3.05 -14.85 1.52
CA GLU A 140 4.45 -14.54 1.82
C GLU A 140 5.05 -13.58 0.80
N ILE A 141 4.93 -13.90 -0.50
CA ILE A 141 5.43 -13.05 -1.58
C ILE A 141 4.74 -11.67 -1.54
N LEU A 142 3.41 -11.66 -1.38
CA LEU A 142 2.62 -10.42 -1.38
C LEU A 142 2.96 -9.53 -0.18
N SER A 143 3.30 -10.10 0.98
CA SER A 143 3.70 -9.36 2.18
C SER A 143 5.02 -8.61 2.00
N SER A 144 5.86 -9.05 1.06
CA SER A 144 7.14 -8.40 0.73
C SER A 144 6.99 -7.24 -0.27
N ILE A 145 5.78 -7.02 -0.80
CA ILE A 145 5.54 -5.94 -1.76
C ILE A 145 5.39 -4.63 -1.01
N TYR A 146 6.18 -3.63 -1.39
CA TYR A 146 6.21 -2.29 -0.77
C TYR A 146 4.83 -1.65 -0.58
N TYR A 147 3.89 -1.89 -1.49
CA TYR A 147 2.54 -1.35 -1.45
C TYR A 147 1.57 -2.09 -0.52
N VAL A 148 2.03 -3.09 0.23
CA VAL A 148 1.21 -3.94 1.10
C VAL A 148 1.69 -3.79 2.53
N HIS A 149 0.79 -3.43 3.44
CA HIS A 149 1.12 -3.34 4.87
C HIS A 149 0.92 -4.64 5.60
N LYS A 150 -0.14 -5.36 5.23
CA LYS A 150 -0.58 -6.57 5.87
C LYS A 150 -1.19 -7.48 4.83
N THR A 151 -0.84 -8.76 4.89
CA THR A 151 -1.54 -9.80 4.16
C THR A 151 -2.46 -10.56 5.11
N VAL A 152 -3.61 -10.98 4.60
CA VAL A 152 -4.57 -11.83 5.33
C VAL A 152 -4.95 -13.00 4.45
N GLU A 153 -4.90 -14.20 5.00
CA GLU A 153 -5.33 -15.42 4.32
C GLU A 153 -6.86 -15.50 4.33
N GLY A 154 -7.48 -15.41 3.15
CA GLY A 154 -8.91 -15.63 3.00
C GLY A 154 -9.30 -17.07 3.32
N LYS A 155 -10.50 -17.26 3.87
CA LYS A 155 -11.01 -18.58 4.24
C LYS A 155 -11.83 -19.20 3.10
N PRO A 156 -11.90 -20.54 2.98
CA PRO A 156 -12.85 -21.20 2.10
C PRO A 156 -14.30 -20.81 2.38
N GLY A 157 -15.18 -20.97 1.39
CA GLY A 157 -16.61 -20.67 1.55
C GLY A 157 -16.99 -19.25 1.17
N ASN A 158 -17.62 -18.51 2.10
CA ASN A 158 -18.12 -17.16 1.85
C ASN A 158 -17.00 -16.12 1.97
N ILE A 159 -16.64 -15.52 0.83
CA ILE A 159 -15.55 -14.53 0.74
C ILE A 159 -15.79 -13.27 1.58
N PHE A 160 -17.05 -12.95 1.90
CA PHE A 160 -17.40 -11.74 2.65
C PHE A 160 -17.15 -11.86 4.16
N ASP A 161 -16.95 -13.08 4.68
CA ASP A 161 -16.68 -13.28 6.11
C ASP A 161 -15.35 -12.65 6.54
N ILE A 162 -14.48 -12.32 5.58
CA ILE A 162 -13.26 -11.56 5.83
C ILE A 162 -13.53 -10.17 6.43
N PHE A 163 -14.73 -9.61 6.24
CA PHE A 163 -15.10 -8.33 6.84
C PHE A 163 -15.13 -8.35 8.37
N TYR A 164 -15.41 -9.50 8.99
CA TYR A 164 -15.36 -9.63 10.46
C TYR A 164 -13.95 -9.42 11.00
N GLU A 165 -12.93 -9.77 10.21
CA GLU A 165 -11.52 -9.71 10.59
C GLU A 165 -10.86 -8.40 10.17
N VAL A 166 -11.07 -7.97 8.91
CA VAL A 166 -10.35 -6.81 8.34
C VAL A 166 -11.00 -5.48 8.71
N LYS A 167 -12.34 -5.41 8.79
CA LYS A 167 -13.11 -4.18 9.04
C LYS A 167 -12.59 -2.94 8.27
N PRO A 168 -12.52 -3.01 6.93
CA PRO A 168 -11.91 -1.93 6.14
C PRO A 168 -12.80 -0.69 6.06
N ASP A 169 -12.16 0.48 5.96
CA ASP A 169 -12.82 1.74 5.62
C ASP A 169 -13.08 1.85 4.11
N ILE A 170 -12.20 1.25 3.29
CA ILE A 170 -12.31 1.23 1.84
C ILE A 170 -12.10 -0.19 1.32
N VAL A 171 -12.95 -0.66 0.41
CA VAL A 171 -12.63 -1.78 -0.48
C VAL A 171 -12.29 -1.22 -1.85
N LEU A 172 -11.07 -1.48 -2.32
CA LEU A 172 -10.74 -1.23 -3.71
C LEU A 172 -10.94 -2.51 -4.51
N LEU A 173 -11.79 -2.45 -5.54
CA LEU A 173 -12.04 -3.54 -6.47
C LEU A 173 -11.21 -3.34 -7.75
N GLY A 174 -10.66 -4.44 -8.25
CA GLY A 174 -10.03 -4.49 -9.56
C GLY A 174 -11.06 -4.38 -10.70
N PRO A 175 -10.63 -4.00 -11.91
CA PRO A 175 -11.55 -3.78 -13.03
C PRO A 175 -12.26 -5.06 -13.47
N ASN A 176 -11.58 -6.21 -13.35
CA ASN A 176 -12.06 -7.54 -13.78
C ASN A 176 -12.84 -8.32 -12.72
N GLN A 177 -13.16 -7.71 -11.58
CA GLN A 177 -13.93 -8.40 -10.55
C GLN A 177 -15.42 -8.27 -10.85
N ASN A 178 -16.06 -9.37 -11.27
CA ASN A 178 -17.47 -9.45 -11.69
C ASN A 178 -18.49 -9.24 -10.54
N ILE A 179 -18.04 -8.80 -9.37
CA ILE A 179 -18.90 -8.51 -8.23
C ILE A 179 -19.34 -7.06 -8.28
N SER A 180 -20.63 -6.77 -8.19
CA SER A 180 -21.11 -5.39 -8.15
C SER A 180 -20.76 -4.69 -6.83
N GLU A 181 -20.52 -3.39 -6.87
CA GLU A 181 -20.18 -2.57 -5.69
C GLU A 181 -21.31 -2.60 -4.66
N ASP A 182 -22.57 -2.58 -5.10
CA ASP A 182 -23.74 -2.66 -4.22
C ASP A 182 -23.79 -3.95 -3.41
N VAL A 183 -23.50 -5.10 -4.04
CA VAL A 183 -23.43 -6.39 -3.34
C VAL A 183 -22.34 -6.37 -2.28
N VAL A 184 -21.13 -5.86 -2.60
CA VAL A 184 -20.04 -5.75 -1.62
C VAL A 184 -20.46 -4.87 -0.44
N LYS A 185 -21.09 -3.72 -0.72
CA LYS A 185 -21.55 -2.78 0.30
C LYS A 185 -22.65 -3.36 1.18
N GLN A 186 -23.61 -4.07 0.59
CA GLN A 186 -24.67 -4.75 1.34
C GLN A 186 -24.11 -5.86 2.23
N GLU A 187 -23.19 -6.69 1.72
CA GLU A 187 -22.57 -7.77 2.47
C GLU A 187 -21.66 -7.26 3.60
N ALA A 188 -20.97 -6.14 3.40
CA ALA A 188 -20.24 -5.45 4.46
C ALA A 188 -21.18 -4.91 5.54
N LYS A 189 -22.28 -4.24 5.15
CA LYS A 189 -23.28 -3.71 6.08
C LYS A 189 -23.93 -4.81 6.92
N LYS A 190 -24.26 -5.97 6.31
CA LYS A 190 -24.78 -7.15 7.03
C LYS A 190 -23.81 -7.65 8.12
N ARG A 191 -22.52 -7.39 7.96
CA ARG A 191 -21.46 -7.77 8.91
C ARG A 191 -21.05 -6.63 9.85
N GLY A 192 -21.82 -5.54 9.87
CA GLY A 192 -21.60 -4.40 10.75
C GLY A 192 -20.42 -3.52 10.35
N VAL A 193 -20.00 -3.57 9.08
CA VAL A 193 -18.90 -2.74 8.57
C VAL A 193 -19.49 -1.67 7.65
N ASP A 194 -19.26 -0.40 7.98
CA ASP A 194 -19.50 0.71 7.07
C ASP A 194 -18.27 0.93 6.20
N VAL A 195 -18.44 0.90 4.89
CA VAL A 195 -17.32 0.84 3.95
C VAL A 195 -17.62 1.59 2.66
N GLU A 196 -16.59 2.28 2.18
CA GLU A 196 -16.57 2.91 0.88
C GLU A 196 -16.06 1.89 -0.15
N ILE A 197 -16.81 1.69 -1.25
CA ILE A 197 -16.38 0.80 -2.33
C ILE A 197 -15.90 1.66 -3.49
N ILE A 198 -14.67 1.41 -3.94
CA ILE A 198 -14.07 2.07 -5.10
C ILE A 198 -13.68 0.99 -6.09
N ARG A 199 -13.89 1.22 -7.39
CA ARG A 199 -13.42 0.33 -8.45
C ARG A 199 -12.40 1.03 -9.33
N LEU A 200 -11.33 0.32 -9.66
CA LEU A 200 -10.40 0.81 -10.67
C LEU A 200 -11.07 0.82 -12.05
N PRO A 201 -11.01 1.95 -12.79
CA PRO A 201 -11.78 2.14 -14.01
C PRO A 201 -11.27 1.26 -15.16
N GLU A 202 -9.95 1.04 -15.22
CA GLU A 202 -9.32 0.38 -16.36
C GLU A 202 -8.31 -0.67 -15.95
N LEU A 203 -8.17 -1.68 -16.82
CA LEU A 203 -7.08 -2.62 -16.75
C LEU A 203 -5.79 -2.01 -17.26
N TYR A 204 -4.71 -2.28 -16.54
CA TYR A 204 -3.39 -2.07 -17.08
C TYR A 204 -3.16 -2.97 -18.30
N LYS A 205 -2.96 -2.37 -19.47
CA LYS A 205 -2.72 -3.11 -20.72
C LYS A 205 -1.23 -3.38 -20.87
N CYS A 206 -0.84 -4.64 -20.71
CA CYS A 206 0.47 -5.13 -21.11
C CYS A 206 0.39 -6.61 -21.54
N GLU A 207 1.42 -7.10 -22.23
CA GLU A 207 1.49 -8.47 -22.76
C GLU A 207 1.25 -9.51 -21.66
N LEU A 208 1.99 -9.43 -20.55
CA LEU A 208 1.96 -10.42 -19.46
C LEU A 208 1.23 -9.91 -18.20
N CYS A 209 0.16 -9.13 -18.39
CA CYS A 209 -0.62 -8.52 -17.30
C CYS A 209 -1.70 -9.43 -16.68
N SER A 210 -1.63 -10.75 -16.92
CA SER A 210 -2.50 -11.72 -16.26
C SER A 210 -1.75 -13.03 -16.06
N THR A 211 -2.03 -13.72 -14.96
CA THR A 211 -1.47 -15.06 -14.70
C THR A 211 -1.78 -16.03 -15.84
N THR A 212 -2.97 -15.97 -16.45
CA THR A 212 -3.34 -16.83 -17.58
C THR A 212 -2.40 -16.64 -18.77
N LYS A 213 -2.17 -15.39 -19.20
CA LYS A 213 -1.24 -15.09 -20.30
C LYS A 213 0.20 -15.53 -20.00
N ILE A 214 0.64 -15.40 -18.75
CA ILE A 214 1.97 -15.87 -18.33
C ILE A 214 2.06 -17.39 -18.50
N ILE A 215 1.06 -18.14 -18.01
CA ILE A 215 1.02 -19.60 -18.13
C ILE A 215 0.96 -20.01 -19.60
N GLU A 216 0.11 -19.40 -20.41
CA GLU A 216 0.00 -19.68 -21.85
C GLU A 216 1.33 -19.45 -22.59
N LYS A 217 2.03 -18.35 -22.28
CA LYS A 217 3.34 -18.05 -22.85
C LYS A 217 4.39 -19.08 -22.45
N ILE A 218 4.41 -19.50 -21.19
CA ILE A 218 5.30 -20.56 -20.70
C ILE A 218 5.01 -21.86 -21.44
N ILE A 219 3.75 -22.30 -21.51
CA ILE A 219 3.36 -23.51 -22.23
C ILE A 219 3.80 -23.43 -23.70
N ALA A 220 3.45 -22.36 -24.41
CA ALA A 220 3.83 -22.19 -25.82
C ALA A 220 5.34 -22.26 -26.06
N SER A 221 6.15 -21.75 -25.12
CA SER A 221 7.61 -21.73 -25.25
C SER A 221 8.29 -23.08 -24.97
N PHE A 222 7.68 -23.92 -24.13
CA PHE A 222 8.27 -25.19 -23.70
C PHE A 222 7.58 -26.43 -24.27
N SER A 223 6.36 -26.33 -24.80
CA SER A 223 5.66 -27.42 -25.48
C SER A 223 6.18 -27.70 -26.89
N GLN A 224 6.93 -26.78 -27.51
CA GLN A 224 7.60 -26.98 -28.81
C GLN A 224 9.03 -27.54 -28.69
N CYS A 225 9.54 -27.69 -27.46
CA CYS A 225 10.90 -28.19 -27.18
C CYS A 225 10.91 -29.68 -26.78
N ARG A 226 9.91 -30.47 -27.18
CA ARG A 226 9.87 -31.92 -26.99
C ARG A 226 9.72 -32.64 -28.31
#